data_AF-H2CSN1-F1
#
_entry.id   AF-H2CSN1-F1
#
_cell.length_a   1.000
_cell.length_b   1.000
_cell.length_c   1.000
_cell.angle_alpha   90.00
_cell.angle_beta   90.00
_cell.angle_gamma   90.00
#
_symmetry.space_group_name_H-M   'P 1'
#
loop_
_entity.id
_entity.type
_entity.pdbx_description
1 polymer ?
#
loop_
_entity_poly.entity_id
_entity_poly.type
_entity_poly.pdbx_seq_one_letter_code
_entity_poly.pdbx_strand_id
1 'polypeptide(L)'
;AAETKVMEGIKACMASEHLGSLGQLKANNEARTPEEKCFVGCVMKHLHVLNSEGQYDLALVKERANNCPELAKDPQKKADTLRVAEDCAAKVIGCSGYCECGVAAGECLAQGMEAKGHETIYDFLRKIVDKMDV
;
A
#
# COMPACT_ATOMS: atom_id res chain seq x y z
N ALA A 1 9.66 -15.30 4.15
CA ALA A 1 8.26 -15.68 4.46
C ALA A 1 7.29 -14.51 4.20
N ALA A 2 7.45 -13.35 4.86
CA ALA A 2 6.58 -12.19 4.61
C ALA A 2 6.85 -11.52 3.24
N GLU A 3 8.11 -11.27 2.88
CA GLU A 3 8.49 -10.71 1.58
C GLU A 3 8.01 -11.59 0.41
N THR A 4 8.13 -12.91 0.52
CA THR A 4 7.68 -13.87 -0.50
C THR A 4 6.18 -13.75 -0.80
N LYS A 5 5.34 -13.64 0.25
CA LYS A 5 3.89 -13.45 0.08
C LYS A 5 3.55 -12.10 -0.54
N VAL A 6 4.32 -11.05 -0.24
CA VAL A 6 4.13 -9.73 -0.86
C VAL A 6 4.54 -9.78 -2.34
N MET A 7 5.63 -10.45 -2.70
CA MET A 7 6.03 -10.65 -4.10
C MET A 7 4.97 -11.41 -4.90
N GLU A 8 4.42 -12.49 -4.34
CA GLU A 8 3.31 -13.23 -4.96
C GLU A 8 2.07 -12.35 -5.16
N GLY A 9 1.72 -11.54 -4.15
CA GLY A 9 0.62 -10.57 -4.26
C GLY A 9 0.87 -9.52 -5.35
N ILE A 10 2.09 -8.98 -5.45
CA ILE A 10 2.45 -8.02 -6.50
C ILE A 10 2.30 -8.66 -7.88
N LYS A 11 2.81 -9.88 -8.09
CA LYS A 11 2.67 -10.59 -9.38
C LYS A 11 1.21 -10.87 -9.72
N ALA A 12 0.41 -11.27 -8.73
CA ALA A 12 -1.02 -11.47 -8.92
C ALA A 12 -1.74 -10.17 -9.33
N CYS A 13 -1.39 -9.04 -8.71
CA CYS A 13 -1.93 -7.74 -9.08
C CYS A 13 -1.48 -7.30 -10.48
N MET A 14 -0.22 -7.49 -10.86
CA MET A 14 0.24 -7.21 -12.23
C MET A 14 -0.56 -8.02 -13.24
N ALA A 15 -0.80 -9.31 -12.98
CA ALA A 15 -1.59 -10.18 -13.85
C ALA A 15 -3.07 -9.76 -13.92
N SER A 16 -3.68 -9.45 -12.78
CA SER A 16 -5.09 -9.02 -12.66
C SER A 16 -5.36 -7.73 -13.43
N GLU A 17 -4.45 -6.76 -13.32
CA GLU A 17 -4.62 -5.43 -13.91
C GLU A 17 -3.92 -5.29 -15.27
N HIS A 18 -3.54 -6.41 -15.90
CA HIS A 18 -2.91 -6.48 -17.21
C HIS A 18 -1.63 -5.62 -17.33
N LEU A 19 -0.89 -5.49 -16.23
CA LEU A 19 0.34 -4.70 -16.15
C LEU A 19 1.55 -5.55 -16.57
N GLY A 20 2.07 -5.30 -17.78
CA GLY A 20 3.22 -6.03 -18.31
C GLY A 20 4.58 -5.65 -17.72
N SER A 21 4.68 -4.48 -17.07
CA SER A 21 5.90 -4.00 -16.39
C SER A 21 5.55 -2.90 -15.38
N LEU A 22 6.39 -2.76 -14.35
CA LEU A 22 6.31 -1.67 -13.37
C LEU A 22 7.24 -0.50 -13.70
N GLY A 23 7.93 -0.51 -14.85
CA GLY A 23 8.95 0.48 -15.20
C GLY A 23 8.46 1.94 -15.20
N GLN A 24 7.26 2.20 -15.75
CA GLN A 24 6.69 3.56 -15.79
C GLN A 24 6.28 4.05 -14.41
N LEU A 25 5.59 3.21 -13.64
CA LEU A 25 5.25 3.49 -12.24
C LEU A 25 6.49 3.80 -11.39
N LYS A 26 7.59 3.03 -11.58
CA LYS A 26 8.88 3.27 -10.91
C LYS A 26 9.52 4.60 -11.33
N ALA A 27 9.50 4.93 -12.62
CA ALA A 27 10.14 6.13 -13.15
C ALA A 27 9.40 7.41 -12.74
N ASN A 28 8.08 7.35 -12.67
CA ASN A 28 7.24 8.52 -12.40
C ASN A 28 6.92 8.70 -10.90
N ASN A 29 7.08 7.65 -10.07
CA ASN A 29 6.62 7.61 -8.68
C ASN A 29 5.13 7.98 -8.52
N GLU A 30 4.33 7.71 -9.55
CA GLU A 30 2.93 8.11 -9.63
C GLU A 30 2.18 7.15 -10.56
N ALA A 31 0.96 6.75 -10.18
CA ALA A 31 0.07 5.95 -11.02
C ALA A 31 -0.73 6.84 -11.97
N ARG A 32 -0.38 6.83 -13.26
CA ARG A 32 -0.94 7.72 -14.28
C ARG A 32 -2.00 7.04 -15.14
N THR A 33 -1.83 5.76 -15.45
CA THR A 33 -2.82 5.02 -16.23
C THR A 33 -3.91 4.40 -15.34
N PRO A 34 -5.10 4.10 -15.88
CA PRO A 34 -6.13 3.34 -15.15
C PRO A 34 -5.59 2.01 -14.57
N GLU A 35 -4.79 1.28 -15.35
CA GLU A 35 -4.19 0.01 -14.96
C GLU A 35 -3.20 0.19 -13.82
N GLU A 36 -2.36 1.23 -13.85
CA GLU A 36 -1.43 1.55 -12.76
C GLU A 36 -2.19 1.88 -11.46
N LYS A 37 -3.28 2.63 -11.55
CA LYS A 37 -4.12 2.98 -10.39
C LYS A 37 -4.79 1.74 -9.80
N CYS A 38 -5.36 0.89 -10.66
CA CYS A 38 -5.94 -0.38 -10.23
C CYS A 38 -4.88 -1.32 -9.66
N PHE A 39 -3.67 -1.35 -10.23
CA PHE A 39 -2.55 -2.13 -9.67
C PHE A 39 -2.22 -1.68 -8.24
N VAL A 40 -2.06 -0.37 -8.02
CA VAL A 40 -1.83 0.18 -6.68
C VAL A 40 -2.97 -0.21 -5.75
N GLY A 41 -4.22 -0.10 -6.19
CA GLY A 41 -5.38 -0.52 -5.42
C GLY A 41 -5.40 -2.00 -5.07
N CYS A 42 -5.05 -2.87 -6.01
CA CYS A 42 -4.94 -4.30 -5.77
C CYS A 42 -3.87 -4.59 -4.71
N VAL A 43 -2.70 -3.93 -4.81
CA VAL A 43 -1.62 -4.07 -3.82
C VAL A 43 -2.10 -3.59 -2.44
N MET A 44 -2.80 -2.45 -2.35
CA MET A 44 -3.35 -1.95 -1.09
C MET A 44 -4.38 -2.90 -0.48
N LYS A 45 -5.20 -3.55 -1.29
CA LYS A 45 -6.12 -4.60 -0.85
C LYS A 45 -5.37 -5.82 -0.31
N HIS A 46 -4.33 -6.28 -1.01
CA HIS A 46 -3.45 -7.37 -0.53
C HIS A 46 -2.71 -7.02 0.77
N LEU A 47 -2.38 -5.75 0.97
CA LEU A 47 -1.75 -5.25 2.18
C LEU A 47 -2.76 -4.96 3.30
N HIS A 48 -4.04 -5.30 3.10
CA HIS A 48 -5.10 -5.09 4.09
C HIS A 48 -5.28 -3.62 4.48
N VAL A 49 -5.08 -2.72 3.51
CA VAL A 49 -5.40 -1.29 3.61
C VAL A 49 -6.84 -1.03 3.16
N LEU A 50 -7.31 -1.81 2.19
CA LEU A 50 -8.67 -1.74 1.66
C LEU A 50 -9.45 -3.01 2.04
N ASN A 51 -10.76 -2.86 2.26
CA ASN A 51 -11.68 -3.98 2.46
C ASN A 51 -12.02 -4.70 1.13
N SER A 52 -12.91 -5.69 1.20
CA SER A 52 -13.35 -6.46 0.02
C SER A 52 -14.02 -5.61 -1.05
N GLU A 53 -14.68 -4.53 -0.66
CA GLU A 53 -15.35 -3.56 -1.55
C GLU A 53 -14.37 -2.54 -2.15
N GLY A 54 -13.10 -2.57 -1.72
CA GLY A 54 -12.07 -1.66 -2.20
C GLY A 54 -12.08 -0.30 -1.50
N GLN A 55 -12.76 -0.17 -0.37
CA GLN A 55 -12.76 1.06 0.44
C GLN A 55 -11.70 0.99 1.53
N TYR A 56 -11.18 2.15 1.96
CA TYR A 56 -10.25 2.22 3.08
C TYR A 56 -10.89 1.69 4.37
N ASP A 57 -10.19 0.79 5.07
CA ASP A 57 -10.70 0.17 6.28
C ASP A 57 -9.71 0.33 7.44
N LEU A 58 -10.01 1.28 8.32
CA LEU A 58 -9.18 1.57 9.48
C LEU A 58 -9.01 0.37 10.40
N ALA A 59 -10.05 -0.45 10.59
CA ALA A 59 -9.98 -1.60 11.49
C ALA A 59 -9.02 -2.65 10.91
N LEU A 60 -9.11 -2.89 9.61
CA LEU A 60 -8.23 -3.79 8.87
C LEU A 60 -6.76 -3.33 8.90
N VAL A 61 -6.51 -2.03 8.69
CA VAL A 61 -5.16 -1.44 8.78
C VAL A 61 -4.59 -1.60 10.18
N LYS A 62 -5.38 -1.30 11.22
CA LYS A 62 -4.96 -1.45 12.63
C LYS A 62 -4.68 -2.90 12.98
N GLU A 63 -5.52 -3.84 12.55
CA GLU A 63 -5.30 -5.27 12.74
C GLU A 63 -3.98 -5.71 12.11
N ARG A 64 -3.75 -5.34 10.84
CA ARG A 64 -2.51 -5.67 10.14
C ARG A 64 -1.29 -5.06 10.81
N ALA A 65 -1.36 -3.80 11.23
CA ALA A 65 -0.26 -3.13 11.94
C ALA A 65 0.05 -3.81 13.28
N ASN A 66 -0.98 -4.27 13.99
CA ASN A 66 -0.81 -4.99 15.25
C ASN A 66 -0.18 -6.36 15.09
N ASN A 67 -0.49 -7.05 13.99
CA ASN A 67 -0.02 -8.39 13.68
C ASN A 67 1.27 -8.42 12.83
N CYS A 68 1.83 -7.25 12.48
CA CYS A 68 3.04 -7.15 11.67
C CYS A 68 4.30 -7.39 12.52
N PRO A 69 5.08 -8.47 12.28
CA PRO A 69 6.27 -8.76 13.09
C PRO A 69 7.36 -7.67 13.02
N GLU A 70 7.45 -6.95 11.89
CA GLU A 70 8.41 -5.85 11.74
C GLU A 70 8.03 -4.65 12.59
N LEU A 71 6.73 -4.33 12.70
CA LEU A 71 6.26 -3.27 13.60
C LEU A 71 6.31 -3.70 15.07
N ALA A 72 6.25 -4.99 15.37
CA ALA A 72 6.45 -5.49 16.73
C ALA A 72 7.87 -5.24 17.25
N LYS A 73 8.87 -5.16 16.35
CA LYS A 73 10.27 -4.85 16.69
C LYS A 73 10.53 -3.35 16.89
N ASP A 74 9.62 -2.49 16.42
CA ASP A 74 9.74 -1.04 16.50
C ASP A 74 8.42 -0.43 17.02
N PRO A 75 8.26 -0.34 18.36
CA PRO A 75 7.05 0.18 18.99
C PRO A 75 6.71 1.62 18.58
N GLN A 76 7.73 2.46 18.32
CA GLN A 76 7.51 3.84 17.91
C GLN A 76 6.95 3.90 16.49
N LYS A 77 7.56 3.18 15.55
CA LYS A 77 7.05 3.06 14.17
C LYS A 77 5.65 2.46 14.14
N LYS A 78 5.35 1.49 15.02
CA LYS A 78 4.00 0.95 15.19
C LYS A 78 3.00 2.03 15.64
N ALA A 79 3.34 2.79 16.68
CA ALA A 79 2.47 3.86 17.18
C ALA A 79 2.21 4.94 16.12
N ASP A 80 3.25 5.36 15.39
CA ASP A 80 3.12 6.31 14.29
C ASP A 80 2.27 5.74 13.15
N THR A 81 2.44 4.47 12.78
CA THR A 81 1.61 3.79 11.76
C THR A 81 0.13 3.82 12.14
N LEU A 82 -0.20 3.50 13.40
CA LEU A 82 -1.59 3.50 13.88
C LEU A 82 -2.19 4.92 13.86
N ARG A 83 -1.40 5.93 14.25
CA ARG A 83 -1.84 7.33 14.22
C ARG A 83 -2.07 7.83 12.80
N VAL A 84 -1.14 7.53 11.89
CA VAL A 84 -1.27 7.88 10.46
C VAL A 84 -2.50 7.18 9.85
N ALA A 85 -2.75 5.93 10.21
CA ALA A 85 -3.95 5.21 9.76
C ALA A 85 -5.24 5.91 10.21
N GLU A 86 -5.31 6.39 11.45
CA GLU A 86 -6.45 7.17 11.97
C GLU A 86 -6.61 8.49 11.21
N ASP A 87 -5.53 9.23 11.01
CA ASP A 87 -5.54 10.50 10.26
C ASP A 87 -6.02 10.28 8.80
N CYS A 88 -5.65 9.16 8.18
CA CYS A 88 -6.07 8.81 6.83
C CYS A 88 -7.53 8.40 6.73
N ALA A 89 -8.13 7.85 7.79
CA ALA A 89 -9.55 7.51 7.80
C ALA A 89 -10.46 8.74 7.55
N ALA A 90 -10.02 9.92 7.99
CA ALA A 90 -10.73 11.17 7.76
C ALA A 90 -10.46 11.81 6.38
N LYS A 91 -9.38 11.42 5.71
CA LYS A 91 -8.92 12.02 4.43
C LYS A 91 -9.29 11.18 3.22
N VAL A 92 -9.31 9.85 3.37
CA VAL A 92 -9.62 8.90 2.31
C VAL A 92 -11.13 8.70 2.27
N ILE A 93 -11.83 9.74 1.83
CA ILE A 93 -13.29 9.78 1.70
C ILE A 93 -13.67 10.15 0.27
N GLY A 94 -14.84 9.69 -0.19
CA GLY A 94 -15.40 10.07 -1.50
C GLY A 94 -14.72 9.45 -2.72
N CYS A 95 -13.81 8.49 -2.54
CA CYS A 95 -13.25 7.68 -3.61
C CYS A 95 -14.17 6.51 -3.99
N SER A 96 -14.09 6.03 -5.24
CA SER A 96 -14.92 4.92 -5.73
C SER A 96 -14.09 3.69 -6.09
N GLY A 97 -14.28 2.61 -5.34
CA GLY A 97 -13.63 1.32 -5.59
C GLY A 97 -12.12 1.33 -5.36
N TYR A 98 -11.51 0.15 -5.52
CA TYR A 98 -10.12 -0.06 -5.11
C TYR A 98 -9.10 0.73 -5.95
N CYS A 99 -9.38 0.99 -7.23
CA CYS A 99 -8.45 1.73 -8.10
C CYS A 99 -8.26 3.18 -7.65
N GLU A 100 -9.30 3.85 -7.16
CA GLU A 100 -9.21 5.23 -6.68
C GLU A 100 -8.88 5.26 -5.19
N CYS A 101 -9.60 4.50 -4.37
CA CYS A 101 -9.39 4.48 -2.93
C CYS A 101 -8.01 3.93 -2.56
N GLY A 102 -7.46 3.02 -3.35
CA GLY A 102 -6.12 2.49 -3.16
C GLY A 102 -5.02 3.52 -3.35
N VAL A 103 -5.12 4.34 -4.39
CA VAL A 103 -4.16 5.43 -4.62
C VAL A 103 -4.26 6.45 -3.49
N ALA A 104 -5.47 6.92 -3.18
CA ALA A 104 -5.70 7.88 -2.10
C ALA A 104 -5.23 7.37 -0.73
N ALA A 105 -5.50 6.11 -0.41
CA ALA A 105 -5.02 5.49 0.83
C ALA A 105 -3.49 5.34 0.85
N GLY A 106 -2.91 4.84 -0.23
CA GLY A 106 -1.46 4.66 -0.35
C GLY A 106 -0.70 5.97 -0.20
N GLU A 107 -1.14 7.02 -0.88
CA GLU A 107 -0.57 8.37 -0.80
C GLU A 107 -0.70 8.95 0.61
N CYS A 108 -1.89 8.86 1.22
CA CYS A 108 -2.10 9.38 2.56
C CYS A 108 -1.19 8.71 3.60
N LEU A 109 -1.11 7.37 3.56
CA LEU A 109 -0.25 6.59 4.45
C LEU A 109 1.23 6.92 4.21
N ALA A 110 1.66 7.01 2.95
CA ALA A 110 3.03 7.33 2.60
C ALA A 110 3.45 8.71 3.11
N GLN A 111 2.66 9.75 2.83
CA GLN A 111 2.92 11.11 3.30
C GLN A 111 2.94 11.20 4.82
N GLY A 112 2.00 10.51 5.49
CA GLY A 112 1.95 10.47 6.95
C GLY A 112 3.18 9.83 7.56
N MET A 113 3.67 8.71 7.00
CA MET A 113 4.87 8.03 7.49
C MET A 113 6.15 8.80 7.17
N GLU A 114 6.23 9.41 5.98
CA GLU A 114 7.36 10.28 5.60
C GLU A 114 7.48 11.48 6.54
N ALA A 115 6.36 12.13 6.88
CA ALA A 115 6.33 13.24 7.84
C ALA A 115 6.78 12.84 9.26
N LYS A 116 6.80 11.54 9.55
CA LYS A 116 7.30 10.95 10.81
C LYS A 116 8.76 10.48 10.71
N GLY A 117 9.40 10.64 9.55
CA GLY A 117 10.77 10.19 9.30
C GLY A 117 10.90 8.69 9.09
N HIS A 118 9.81 8.00 8.76
CA HIS A 118 9.79 6.56 8.53
C HIS A 118 9.81 6.23 7.04
N GLU A 119 10.35 5.06 6.72
CA GLU A 119 10.19 4.44 5.40
C GLU A 119 8.69 4.27 5.05
N THR A 120 8.32 4.65 3.83
CA THR A 120 6.94 4.58 3.35
C THR A 120 6.57 3.19 2.82
N ILE A 121 5.27 2.97 2.61
CA ILE A 121 4.77 1.77 1.93
C ILE A 121 5.33 1.64 0.50
N TYR A 122 5.54 2.76 -0.20
CA TYR A 122 6.10 2.76 -1.55
C TYR A 122 7.59 2.46 -1.58
N ASP A 123 8.36 2.91 -0.58
CA ASP A 123 9.78 2.56 -0.46
C ASP A 123 9.95 1.06 -0.21
N PHE A 124 9.13 0.51 0.68
CA PHE A 124 9.09 -0.94 0.93
C PHE A 124 8.73 -1.73 -0.33
N LEU A 125 7.68 -1.30 -1.04
CA LEU A 125 7.29 -1.92 -2.29
C LEU A 125 8.39 -1.82 -3.35
N ARG A 126 9.04 -0.66 -3.49
CA ARG A 126 10.16 -0.48 -4.43
C ARG A 126 11.28 -1.48 -4.15
N LYS A 127 11.71 -1.63 -2.89
CA LYS A 127 12.72 -2.61 -2.49
C LYS A 127 12.33 -4.06 -2.82
N ILE A 128 11.04 -4.38 -2.73
CA ILE A 128 10.55 -5.71 -3.11
C ILE A 128 10.57 -5.88 -4.62
N VAL A 129 10.03 -4.91 -5.36
CA VAL A 129 9.97 -4.97 -6.83
C VAL A 129 11.37 -4.96 -7.43
N ASP A 130 12.36 -4.30 -6.84
CA ASP A 130 13.75 -4.34 -7.32
C ASP A 130 14.42 -5.71 -7.13
N LYS A 131 13.89 -6.53 -6.21
CA LYS A 131 14.29 -7.95 -6.07
C LYS A 131 13.49 -8.87 -7.00
N MET A 132 12.44 -8.36 -7.65
CA MET A 132 11.63 -9.09 -8.61
C MET A 132 12.18 -8.80 -10.01
N ASP A 133 12.39 -9.85 -10.80
CA ASP A 133 12.75 -9.74 -12.21
C ASP A 133 11.48 -9.44 -13.04
N VAL A 134 10.91 -8.25 -12.85
CA VAL A 134 9.63 -7.77 -13.45
C VAL A 134 9.72 -6.32 -13.92
#